data_AF-A0AAV5X5J3-F1
#
_entry.id   AF-A0AAV5X5J3-F1
#
_cell.length_a   1.000
_cell.length_b   1.000
_cell.length_c   1.000
_cell.angle_alpha   90.00
_cell.angle_beta   90.00
_cell.angle_gamma   90.00
#
_symmetry.space_group_name_H-M   'P 1'
#
loop_
_entity.id
_entity.type
_entity.pdbx_description
1 polymer ?
#
loop_
_entity_poly.entity_id
_entity_poly.type
_entity_poly.pdbx_seq_one_letter_code
_entity_poly.pdbx_strand_id
1 'polypeptide(L)'
;MGKVGRFVTDPKAGAYCQITLDGGEKVLVNHDKGGFKGGTVTISKVKMMGFSSEMLFTCLLDSPEGQRAMAHLTLGVEPGSVRATPLGAFVEYVKDCKDTGALKAHCTSLVSSGT
;
A
#
# COMPACT_ATOMS: atom_id res chain seq x y z
N MET A 1 -4.40 -10.48 12.65
CA MET A 1 -5.03 -9.33 11.98
C MET A 1 -4.34 -8.05 12.41
N GLY A 2 -3.69 -7.39 11.45
CA GLY A 2 -2.93 -6.19 11.69
C GLY A 2 -3.85 -5.04 12.07
N LYS A 3 -3.34 -4.11 12.86
CA LYS A 3 -4.10 -2.91 13.23
C LYS A 3 -3.97 -1.87 12.14
N VAL A 4 -5.06 -1.59 11.44
CA VAL A 4 -5.13 -0.50 10.46
C VAL A 4 -5.34 0.83 11.18
N GLY A 5 -4.47 1.79 10.92
CA GLY A 5 -4.57 3.15 11.44
C GLY A 5 -5.53 4.01 10.63
N ARG A 6 -5.48 5.32 10.89
CA ARG A 6 -6.32 6.28 10.16
C ARG A 6 -5.75 6.52 8.76
N PHE A 7 -6.63 6.54 7.76
CA PHE A 7 -6.33 7.08 6.45
C PHE A 7 -6.25 8.60 6.53
N VAL A 8 -5.09 9.16 6.19
CA VAL A 8 -4.86 10.60 6.15
C VAL A 8 -4.71 11.02 4.70
N THR A 9 -5.42 12.07 4.31
CA THR A 9 -5.32 12.67 2.99
C THR A 9 -4.78 14.08 3.15
N ASP A 10 -3.63 14.32 2.55
CA ASP A 10 -2.99 15.62 2.45
C ASP A 10 -3.08 16.12 0.99
N PRO A 11 -3.71 17.28 0.73
CA PRO A 11 -3.82 17.80 -0.63
C PRO A 11 -2.48 18.03 -1.36
N LYS A 12 -1.39 18.22 -0.62
CA LYS A 12 -0.04 18.49 -1.14
C LYS A 12 0.86 17.26 -1.16
N ALA A 13 0.73 16.37 -0.17
CA ALA A 13 1.62 15.21 -0.01
C ALA A 13 1.02 13.87 -0.48
N GLY A 14 -0.29 13.82 -0.76
CA GLY A 14 -0.97 12.61 -1.20
C GLY A 14 -1.84 12.00 -0.11
N ALA A 15 -1.83 10.68 0.03
CA ALA A 15 -2.58 9.99 1.08
C ALA A 15 -1.73 8.88 1.69
N TYR A 16 -1.87 8.67 2.99
CA TYR A 16 -1.15 7.60 3.68
C TYR A 16 -1.98 6.94 4.77
N CYS A 17 -1.57 5.72 5.12
CA CYS A 17 -2.12 4.95 6.23
C CYS A 17 -0.98 4.21 6.92
N GLN A 18 -0.89 4.36 8.25
CA GLN A 18 0.00 3.54 9.04
C GLN A 18 -0.74 2.28 9.49
N ILE A 19 -0.13 1.12 9.29
CA ILE A 19 -0.63 -0.17 9.78
C ILE A 19 0.39 -0.80 10.72
N THR A 20 -0.10 -1.58 11.66
CA THR A 20 0.73 -2.45 12.51
C THR A 20 0.49 -3.88 12.08
N LEU A 21 1.51 -4.57 11.58
CA LEU A 21 1.45 -5.98 11.20
C LEU A 21 1.24 -6.87 12.43
N ASP A 22 0.86 -8.13 12.23
CA ASP A 22 0.60 -9.06 13.34
C ASP A 22 1.81 -9.26 14.26
N GLY A 23 3.01 -9.22 13.70
CA GLY A 23 4.28 -9.26 14.43
C GLY A 23 4.63 -7.97 15.18
N GLY A 24 3.76 -6.95 15.15
CA GLY A 24 3.94 -5.67 15.85
C GLY A 24 4.75 -4.63 15.06
N GLU A 25 5.23 -4.96 13.87
CA GLU A 25 5.98 -4.04 13.02
C GLU A 25 5.06 -2.94 12.46
N LYS A 26 5.49 -1.68 12.52
CA LYS A 26 4.77 -0.55 11.94
C LYS A 26 5.24 -0.30 10.53
N VAL A 27 4.30 -0.25 9.60
CA VAL A 27 4.58 0.13 8.22
C VAL A 27 3.67 1.27 7.79
N LEU A 28 4.18 2.11 6.91
CA LEU A 28 3.48 3.23 6.29
C LEU A 28 3.19 2.85 4.84
N VAL A 29 1.92 2.81 4.48
CA VAL A 29 1.47 2.74 3.09
C VAL A 29 1.19 4.16 2.65
N ASN A 30 1.86 4.62 1.61
CA ASN A 30 1.73 5.96 1.06
C ASN A 30 1.35 5.87 -0.41
N HIS A 31 0.49 6.78 -0.85
CA HIS A 31 0.15 7.02 -2.23
C HIS A 31 0.40 8.50 -2.50
N ASP A 32 1.44 8.81 -3.26
CA ASP A 32 1.70 10.20 -3.65
C ASP A 32 0.65 10.68 -4.65
N LYS A 33 0.24 11.94 -4.53
CA LYS A 33 -0.69 12.55 -5.47
C LYS A 33 0.07 13.00 -6.71
N GLY A 34 0.31 12.08 -7.63
CA GLY A 34 0.60 12.39 -9.04
C GLY A 34 -0.63 12.92 -9.81
N GLY A 35 -1.50 13.74 -9.20
CA GLY A 35 -2.73 14.19 -9.87
C GLY A 35 -3.72 13.05 -10.23
N PHE A 36 -4.75 13.37 -11.02
CA PHE A 36 -5.83 12.44 -11.42
C PHE A 36 -5.38 11.32 -12.40
N LYS A 37 -4.08 11.18 -12.65
CA LYS A 37 -3.46 10.14 -13.50
C LYS A 37 -2.24 9.60 -12.77
N GLY A 38 -2.31 8.38 -12.25
CA GLY A 38 -1.11 7.65 -11.84
C GLY A 38 -0.30 8.24 -10.70
N GLY A 39 -0.28 7.54 -9.57
CA GLY A 39 0.65 7.82 -8.48
C GLY A 39 1.62 6.66 -8.29
N THR A 40 2.51 6.84 -7.31
CA THR A 40 3.33 5.76 -6.76
C THR A 40 2.72 5.33 -5.43
N VAL A 41 2.50 4.03 -5.28
CA VAL A 41 2.28 3.45 -3.95
C VAL A 41 3.62 2.99 -3.40
N THR A 42 3.98 3.49 -2.23
CA THR A 42 5.16 3.04 -1.49
C THR A 42 4.75 2.42 -0.17
N ILE A 43 5.42 1.34 0.22
CA ILE A 43 5.26 0.73 1.54
C ILE A 43 6.62 0.74 2.22
N SER A 44 6.68 1.35 3.41
CA SER A 44 7.93 1.53 4.14
C SER A 44 7.78 1.09 5.60
N LYS A 45 8.77 0.38 6.12
CA LYS A 45 8.88 0.08 7.56
C LYS A 45 9.33 1.32 8.30
N VAL A 46 8.58 1.72 9.32
CA VAL A 46 8.98 2.82 10.21
C VAL A 46 10.03 2.30 11.19
N LYS A 47 11.25 2.85 11.12
CA LYS A 47 12.36 2.56 12.03
C LYS A 47 12.48 3.69 13.06
N MET A 48 12.87 3.33 14.29
CA MET A 48 13.27 4.22 15.39
C MET A 48 12.39 5.48 15.58
N MET A 49 11.35 5.40 16.42
CA MET A 49 10.49 6.55 16.81
C MET A 49 10.02 7.49 15.68
N GLY A 50 10.01 7.04 14.41
CA GLY A 50 9.57 7.85 13.27
C GLY A 50 10.67 8.64 12.54
N PHE A 51 11.95 8.47 12.90
CA PHE A 51 13.06 9.24 12.33
C PHE A 51 13.69 8.63 11.08
N SER A 52 13.41 7.36 10.78
CA SER A 52 13.88 6.72 9.55
C SER A 52 12.86 5.73 9.03
N SER A 53 12.88 5.48 7.72
CA SER A 53 12.04 4.48 7.08
C SER A 53 12.85 3.63 6.13
N GLU A 54 12.62 2.31 6.14
CA GLU A 54 13.12 1.41 5.11
C GLU A 54 12.02 1.16 4.09
N MET A 55 12.28 1.48 2.83
CA MET A 55 11.37 1.15 1.74
C MET A 55 11.33 -0.37 1.54
N LEU A 56 10.12 -0.93 1.60
CA LEU A 56 9.88 -2.36 1.42
C LEU A 56 9.36 -2.68 0.02
N PHE A 57 8.56 -1.76 -0.55
CA PHE A 57 7.91 -1.96 -1.83
C PHE A 57 7.59 -0.60 -2.49
N THR A 58 7.61 -0.58 -3.82
CA THR A 58 7.17 0.54 -4.65
C THR A 58 6.40 0.00 -5.86
N CYS A 59 5.30 0.67 -6.21
CA CYS A 59 4.50 0.34 -7.39
C CYS A 59 4.10 1.62 -8.10
N LEU A 60 4.52 1.74 -9.36
CA LEU A 60 4.07 2.79 -10.28
C LEU A 60 2.71 2.38 -10.83
N LEU A 61 1.65 3.08 -10.45
CA LEU A 61 0.29 2.69 -10.83
C LEU A 61 0.01 2.81 -12.33
N ASP A 62 0.79 3.62 -13.04
CA ASP A 62 0.70 3.78 -14.50
C ASP A 62 1.47 2.71 -15.28
N SER A 63 2.30 1.89 -14.62
CA SER A 63 2.97 0.79 -15.31
C SER A 63 1.97 -0.34 -15.62
N PRO A 64 2.24 -1.20 -16.63
CA PRO A 64 1.41 -2.36 -16.90
C PRO A 64 1.22 -3.26 -15.67
N GLU A 65 2.26 -3.44 -14.87
CA GLU A 65 2.24 -4.19 -13.61
C GLU A 65 1.33 -3.51 -12.58
N GLY A 66 1.45 -2.19 -12.43
CA GLY A 66 0.64 -1.41 -11.50
C GLY A 66 -0.85 -1.42 -11.87
N GLN A 67 -1.16 -1.29 -13.17
CA GLN A 67 -2.54 -1.36 -13.66
C GLN A 67 -3.15 -2.76 -13.43
N ARG A 68 -2.39 -3.83 -13.68
CA ARG A 68 -2.83 -5.21 -13.39
C ARG A 68 -3.04 -5.42 -11.90
N ALA A 69 -2.10 -4.98 -11.07
CA ALA A 69 -2.21 -5.05 -9.62
C ALA A 69 -3.49 -4.33 -9.13
N MET A 70 -3.74 -3.10 -9.61
CA MET A 70 -4.94 -2.35 -9.25
C MET A 70 -6.22 -3.06 -9.70
N ALA A 71 -6.27 -3.55 -10.94
CA ALA A 71 -7.43 -4.29 -11.44
C ALA A 71 -7.73 -5.53 -10.58
N HIS A 72 -6.69 -6.25 -10.15
CA HIS A 72 -6.84 -7.39 -9.25
C HIS A 72 -7.32 -6.98 -7.85
N LEU A 73 -6.68 -5.97 -7.24
CA LEU A 73 -6.99 -5.55 -5.87
C LEU A 73 -8.38 -4.91 -5.73
N THR A 74 -8.90 -4.27 -6.78
CA THR A 74 -10.22 -3.63 -6.76
C THR A 74 -11.33 -4.49 -7.37
N LEU A 75 -11.03 -5.73 -7.77
CA LEU A 75 -12.03 -6.62 -8.38
C LEU A 75 -13.16 -6.91 -7.38
N GLY A 76 -14.40 -6.59 -7.76
CA GLY A 76 -15.58 -6.81 -6.90
C GLY A 76 -15.68 -5.88 -5.69
N VAL A 77 -14.83 -4.85 -5.61
CA VAL A 77 -14.90 -3.84 -4.55
C VAL A 77 -15.97 -2.80 -4.88
N GLU A 78 -16.74 -2.39 -3.87
CA GLU A 78 -17.79 -1.39 -4.02
C GLU A 78 -17.21 -0.05 -4.52
N PRO A 79 -17.75 0.51 -5.63
CA PRO A 79 -17.33 1.81 -6.15
C PRO A 79 -17.52 2.92 -5.11
N GLY A 80 -16.55 3.83 -5.02
CA GLY A 80 -16.58 4.93 -4.06
C GLY A 80 -16.16 4.57 -2.62
N SER A 81 -15.96 3.29 -2.32
CA SER A 81 -15.38 2.87 -1.04
C SER A 81 -13.89 3.21 -0.95
N VAL A 82 -13.37 3.32 0.27
CA VAL A 82 -11.92 3.53 0.51
C VAL A 82 -11.10 2.40 -0.13
N ARG A 83 -11.62 1.16 -0.11
CA ARG A 83 -10.99 -0.02 -0.70
C ARG A 83 -10.86 0.05 -2.22
N ALA A 84 -11.67 0.88 -2.89
CA ALA A 84 -11.56 1.13 -4.32
C ALA A 84 -10.46 2.16 -4.66
N THR A 85 -9.84 2.80 -3.66
CA THR A 85 -8.70 3.71 -3.88
C THR A 85 -7.38 2.94 -3.89
N PRO A 86 -6.32 3.41 -4.57
CA PRO A 86 -5.01 2.75 -4.53
C PRO A 86 -4.51 2.53 -3.10
N LEU A 87 -4.57 3.56 -2.26
CA LEU A 87 -4.14 3.45 -0.86
C LEU A 87 -4.93 2.39 -0.10
N GLY A 88 -6.26 2.42 -0.18
CA GLY A 88 -7.12 1.46 0.53
C GLY A 88 -6.98 0.03 0.02
N ALA A 89 -6.82 -0.14 -1.29
CA ALA A 89 -6.59 -1.43 -1.93
C ALA A 89 -5.30 -2.08 -1.41
N PHE A 90 -4.19 -1.34 -1.40
CA PHE A 90 -2.91 -1.84 -0.88
C PHE A 90 -2.95 -2.08 0.63
N VAL A 91 -3.57 -1.19 1.42
CA VAL A 91 -3.74 -1.41 2.87
C VAL A 91 -4.50 -2.70 3.14
N GLU A 92 -5.62 -2.91 2.44
CA GLU A 92 -6.43 -4.13 2.59
C GLU A 92 -5.65 -5.38 2.20
N TYR A 93 -4.82 -5.29 1.16
CA TYR A 93 -3.99 -6.39 0.69
C TYR A 93 -2.90 -6.81 1.69
N VAL A 94 -2.29 -5.85 2.40
CA VAL A 94 -1.13 -6.15 3.27
C VAL A 94 -1.45 -6.21 4.77
N LYS A 95 -2.64 -5.80 5.21
CA LYS A 95 -2.98 -5.71 6.65
C LYS A 95 -2.89 -7.05 7.39
N ASP A 96 -3.03 -8.16 6.67
CA ASP A 96 -3.01 -9.52 7.25
C ASP A 96 -1.62 -10.19 7.11
N CYS A 97 -0.62 -9.47 6.62
CA CYS A 97 0.76 -9.96 6.62
C CYS A 97 1.30 -10.06 8.06
N LYS A 98 2.00 -11.17 8.34
CA LYS A 98 2.59 -11.42 9.65
C LYS A 98 3.72 -10.43 9.99
N ASP A 99 4.62 -10.23 9.04
CA ASP A 99 5.83 -9.43 9.19
C ASP A 99 6.24 -8.80 7.85
N THR A 100 7.27 -7.96 7.87
CA THR A 100 7.76 -7.25 6.70
C THR A 100 8.38 -8.16 5.63
N GLY A 101 8.82 -9.37 5.99
CA GLY A 101 9.28 -10.38 5.04
C GLY A 101 8.10 -10.96 4.24
N ALA A 102 7.04 -11.36 4.95
CA ALA A 102 5.80 -11.82 4.33
C ALA A 102 5.18 -10.72 3.46
N LEU A 103 5.17 -9.47 3.93
CA LEU A 103 4.68 -8.32 3.16
C LEU A 103 5.45 -8.14 1.86
N LYS A 104 6.79 -8.13 1.90
CA LYS A 104 7.63 -8.01 0.70
C LYS A 104 7.29 -9.11 -0.31
N ALA A 105 7.23 -10.37 0.14
CA ALA A 105 6.90 -11.50 -0.73
C ALA A 105 5.49 -11.37 -1.34
N HIS A 106 4.51 -10.95 -0.53
CA HIS A 106 3.13 -10.76 -0.96
C HIS A 106 3.03 -9.68 -2.05
N CYS A 107 3.63 -8.51 -1.81
CA CYS A 107 3.64 -7.42 -2.80
C CYS A 107 4.44 -7.76 -4.07
N THR A 108 5.56 -8.48 -3.96
CA THR A 108 6.29 -8.96 -5.15
C THR A 108 5.43 -9.89 -5.98
N SER A 109 4.72 -10.84 -5.35
CA SER A 109 3.83 -11.75 -6.09
C SER A 109 2.75 -10.99 -6.86
N LEU A 110 2.16 -9.95 -6.27
CA LEU A 110 1.12 -9.13 -6.90
C LEU A 110 1.57 -8.52 -8.23
N VAL A 111 2.81 -8.05 -8.32
CA VAL A 111 3.34 -7.41 -9.54
C VAL A 111 4.05 -8.38 -10.48
N SER A 112 4.47 -9.54 -9.99
CA SER A 112 5.15 -10.58 -10.78
C SER A 112 4.22 -11.61 -11.43
N SER A 113 2.97 -11.76 -10.99
CA SER A 113 1.99 -12.72 -11.55
C SER A 113 1.47 -12.38 -12.97
N GLY A 114 2.30 -11.75 -13.80
CA GLY A 114 1.97 -11.31 -15.16
C GLY A 114 2.95 -11.77 -16.24
N THR A 115 3.66 -12.89 -16.04
CA THR A 115 4.37 -13.62 -17.11
C THR A 115 3.56 -14.83 -17.56
#